data_AF-A0AAD4R090-F1
#
_entry.id   AF-A0AAD4R090-F1
#
_cell.length_a   1.000
_cell.length_b   1.000
_cell.length_c   1.000
_cell.angle_alpha   90.00
_cell.angle_beta   90.00
_cell.angle_gamma   90.00
#
_symmetry.space_group_name_H-M   'P 1'
#
loop_
_entity.id
_entity.type
_entity.pdbx_description
1 polymer ?
#
loop_
_entity_poly.entity_id
_entity_poly.type
_entity_poly.pdbx_seq_one_letter_code
_entity_poly.pdbx_strand_id
1 'polypeptide(L)'
;MTSQMENAPTFDCINGSMVNEGASNESKNEAKLTQRLANLEAERNRYKKELENMKRENNKIPLLEKKLNSAEVMLTKTELSKSKLEQLCRELNKANKEEKEQNQHRLKLMQKTHQETVDSFKKSLGEIQVSVQSKKDQNSKIVDVEKLSANLTSLAGDYDKKLADLKQLYEDRQSDITEMTKAKEEETKILREELGAMQKRIKEVFEENVHVKRELLISEEKVKAALESEISTRKTLDEYSQKYAKLLKNLADSNESFDKIKREMEKMNGNLIKVETDARKWRAKVEEANKVIKGLNAENAENKKALALKDRQLAQLQELCRKLQKQNSGSAADIQGSDSSKAEAKVESNESSMKSGDNPNPETSKEADSSEIENQPSTSQEYESKNIAAVLNTETNGEENNSSAV
;
A
#
# COMPACT_ATOMS: atom_id res chain seq x y z
N MET A 1 12.52 1.43 167.01
CA MET A 1 11.52 1.12 168.06
C MET A 1 11.96 -0.20 168.68
N THR A 2 12.48 -0.27 169.91
CA THR A 2 11.82 -0.10 171.23
C THR A 2 10.80 -1.22 171.51
N SER A 3 10.79 -1.88 172.67
CA SER A 3 11.54 -1.61 173.92
C SER A 3 11.50 -2.80 174.90
N GLN A 4 12.50 -2.86 175.82
CA GLN A 4 12.37 -3.32 177.23
C GLN A 4 11.97 -4.82 177.46
N MET A 5 12.09 -5.43 178.64
CA MET A 5 12.89 -5.26 179.89
C MET A 5 13.02 -6.70 180.48
N GLU A 6 14.16 -7.18 180.96
CA GLU A 6 14.83 -6.84 182.23
C GLU A 6 14.02 -7.20 183.49
N ASN A 7 14.54 -8.16 184.26
CA ASN A 7 14.39 -8.20 185.73
C ASN A 7 15.46 -9.14 186.33
N ALA A 8 15.93 -8.85 187.56
CA ALA A 8 17.16 -9.42 188.11
C ALA A 8 17.05 -9.81 189.63
N PRO A 9 18.05 -9.66 190.54
CA PRO A 9 18.66 -10.83 191.18
C PRO A 9 18.73 -10.75 192.73
N THR A 10 19.92 -10.99 193.32
CA THR A 10 20.31 -11.08 194.76
C THR A 10 20.01 -12.45 195.44
N PHE A 11 20.89 -13.17 196.16
CA PHE A 11 22.30 -13.05 196.63
C PHE A 11 22.51 -12.63 198.11
N ASP A 12 23.52 -13.26 198.77
CA ASP A 12 23.99 -13.11 200.17
C ASP A 12 23.00 -13.49 201.32
N CYS A 13 23.41 -13.80 202.57
CA CYS A 13 24.73 -13.84 203.27
C CYS A 13 24.74 -15.06 204.27
N ILE A 14 25.87 -15.74 204.58
CA ILE A 14 26.82 -15.51 205.71
C ILE A 14 26.10 -15.42 207.09
N ASN A 15 26.40 -16.20 208.14
CA ASN A 15 27.73 -16.50 208.74
C ASN A 15 27.75 -17.78 209.64
N GLY A 16 28.87 -18.04 210.35
CA GLY A 16 28.98 -19.07 211.40
C GLY A 16 29.79 -18.68 212.65
N SER A 17 29.59 -19.45 213.74
CA SER A 17 30.44 -19.67 214.95
C SER A 17 31.33 -18.56 215.55
N MET A 18 31.10 -18.21 216.83
CA MET A 18 32.05 -17.64 217.82
C MET A 18 31.35 -17.53 219.20
N VAL A 19 31.96 -17.58 220.40
CA VAL A 19 33.34 -17.82 220.91
C VAL A 19 33.25 -18.66 222.24
N ASN A 20 34.40 -18.97 222.86
CA ASN A 20 34.72 -19.21 224.30
C ASN A 20 35.13 -20.63 224.75
N GLU A 21 36.12 -20.82 225.65
CA GLU A 21 37.31 -20.02 226.02
C GLU A 21 38.28 -20.87 226.87
N GLY A 22 39.57 -20.46 227.01
CA GLY A 22 40.37 -20.81 228.20
C GLY A 22 41.49 -21.87 228.12
N ALA A 23 42.73 -21.36 228.09
CA ALA A 23 43.93 -21.88 228.80
C ALA A 23 44.78 -23.09 228.30
N SER A 24 46.07 -23.00 228.66
CA SER A 24 47.12 -24.04 228.76
C SER A 24 47.60 -24.82 227.51
N ASN A 25 48.49 -24.15 226.76
CA ASN A 25 49.76 -24.61 226.15
C ASN A 25 49.99 -25.98 225.44
N GLU A 26 49.14 -27.00 225.51
CA GLU A 26 49.28 -28.22 224.68
C GLU A 26 48.22 -28.34 223.57
N SER A 27 47.01 -27.80 223.78
CA SER A 27 45.88 -27.89 222.82
C SER A 27 46.09 -27.19 221.46
N LYS A 28 47.17 -26.40 221.29
CA LYS A 28 47.46 -25.63 220.05
C LYS A 28 47.66 -26.47 218.78
N ASN A 29 47.85 -27.79 218.89
CA ASN A 29 47.95 -28.68 217.73
C ASN A 29 46.60 -29.23 217.24
N GLU A 30 45.62 -29.44 218.12
CA GLU A 30 44.35 -30.08 217.75
C GLU A 30 43.50 -29.17 216.85
N ALA A 31 43.36 -27.88 217.23
CA ALA A 31 42.57 -26.90 216.48
C ALA A 31 43.01 -26.73 215.01
N LYS A 32 44.31 -26.91 214.72
CA LYS A 32 44.84 -26.88 213.33
C LYS A 32 44.37 -28.08 212.50
N LEU A 33 44.18 -29.24 213.13
CA LEU A 33 43.72 -30.46 212.46
C LEU A 33 42.24 -30.33 212.08
N THR A 34 41.41 -29.81 212.98
CA THR A 34 39.98 -29.54 212.74
C THR A 34 39.77 -28.59 211.56
N GLN A 35 40.56 -27.50 211.49
CA GLN A 35 40.47 -26.53 210.40
C GLN A 35 40.90 -27.11 209.03
N ARG A 36 41.86 -28.05 209.00
CA ARG A 36 42.28 -28.72 207.76
C ARG A 36 41.18 -29.62 207.18
N LEU A 37 40.42 -30.29 208.04
CA LEU A 37 39.33 -31.20 207.63
C LEU A 37 38.13 -30.43 207.06
N ALA A 38 37.74 -29.32 207.67
CA ALA A 38 36.63 -28.48 207.21
C ALA A 38 36.85 -27.96 205.77
N ASN A 39 38.08 -27.53 205.44
CA ASN A 39 38.41 -27.03 204.11
C ASN A 39 38.29 -28.12 203.02
N LEU A 40 38.74 -29.36 203.32
CA LEU A 40 38.65 -30.48 202.38
C LEU A 40 37.20 -30.88 202.10
N GLU A 41 36.30 -30.80 203.08
CA GLU A 41 34.87 -31.05 202.84
C GLU A 41 34.22 -29.92 202.02
N ALA A 42 34.62 -28.67 202.21
CA ALA A 42 34.18 -27.55 201.38
C ALA A 42 34.62 -27.71 199.90
N GLU A 43 35.86 -28.15 199.66
CA GLU A 43 36.35 -28.47 198.31
C GLU A 43 35.60 -29.65 197.68
N ARG A 44 35.42 -30.76 198.42
CA ARG A 44 34.61 -31.91 197.96
C ARG A 44 33.19 -31.47 197.56
N ASN A 45 32.59 -30.58 198.34
CA ASN A 45 31.24 -30.08 198.08
C ASN A 45 31.19 -29.09 196.90
N ARG A 46 32.26 -28.32 196.62
CA ARG A 46 32.39 -27.53 195.38
C ARG A 46 32.44 -28.43 194.15
N TYR A 47 33.39 -29.37 194.09
CA TYR A 47 33.55 -30.26 192.93
C TYR A 47 32.28 -31.09 192.65
N LYS A 48 31.56 -31.52 193.69
CA LYS A 48 30.27 -32.23 193.52
C LYS A 48 29.18 -31.35 192.89
N LYS A 49 29.17 -30.04 193.18
CA LYS A 49 28.23 -29.05 192.61
C LYS A 49 28.58 -28.71 191.15
N GLU A 50 29.87 -28.67 190.84
CA GLU A 50 30.40 -28.43 189.49
C GLU A 50 30.14 -29.62 188.56
N LEU A 51 30.34 -30.85 189.04
CA LEU A 51 29.96 -32.09 188.35
C LEU A 51 28.45 -32.16 188.04
N GLU A 52 27.60 -31.71 188.98
CA GLU A 52 26.15 -31.57 188.77
C GLU A 52 25.80 -30.59 187.65
N ASN A 53 26.47 -29.43 187.58
CA ASN A 53 26.28 -28.47 186.49
C ASN A 53 26.77 -29.02 185.15
N MET A 54 27.95 -29.65 185.10
CA MET A 54 28.47 -30.27 183.87
C MET A 54 27.54 -31.36 183.33
N LYS A 55 26.92 -32.18 184.20
CA LYS A 55 25.88 -33.13 183.79
C LYS A 55 24.65 -32.44 183.19
N ARG A 56 24.21 -31.32 183.77
CA ARG A 56 23.06 -30.54 183.25
C ARG A 56 23.34 -29.91 181.90
N GLU A 57 24.57 -29.45 181.67
CA GLU A 57 25.02 -28.91 180.38
C GLU A 57 25.13 -30.02 179.32
N ASN A 58 25.77 -31.14 179.66
CA ASN A 58 25.90 -32.30 178.78
C ASN A 58 24.53 -32.87 178.36
N ASN A 59 23.53 -32.82 179.24
CA ASN A 59 22.15 -33.20 178.93
C ASN A 59 21.41 -32.21 178.00
N LYS A 60 21.91 -30.98 177.77
CA LYS A 60 21.33 -30.03 176.81
C LYS A 60 21.82 -30.26 175.38
N ILE A 61 23.03 -30.80 175.19
CA ILE A 61 23.64 -31.04 173.88
C ILE A 61 22.69 -31.77 172.91
N PRO A 62 22.11 -32.95 173.25
CA PRO A 62 21.21 -33.67 172.34
C PRO A 62 19.86 -32.98 172.07
N LEU A 63 19.49 -31.94 172.84
CA LEU A 63 18.34 -31.08 172.53
C LEU A 63 18.70 -29.99 171.52
N LEU A 64 19.95 -29.52 171.52
CA LEU A 64 20.46 -28.57 170.53
C LEU A 64 20.73 -29.28 169.19
N GLU A 65 21.33 -30.47 169.20
CA GLU A 65 21.51 -31.32 168.00
C GLU A 65 20.17 -31.62 167.32
N LYS A 66 19.13 -32.00 168.09
CA LYS A 66 17.78 -32.21 167.54
C LYS A 66 17.18 -30.94 166.90
N LYS A 67 17.44 -29.76 167.47
CA LYS A 67 16.99 -28.49 166.88
C LYS A 67 17.78 -28.13 165.62
N LEU A 68 19.09 -28.37 165.59
CA LEU A 68 19.94 -28.17 164.42
C LEU A 68 19.50 -29.07 163.27
N ASN A 69 19.44 -30.39 163.50
CA ASN A 69 18.96 -31.35 162.50
C ASN A 69 17.55 -31.01 162.00
N SER A 70 16.64 -30.56 162.89
CA SER A 70 15.30 -30.12 162.49
C SER A 70 15.30 -28.84 161.66
N ALA A 71 16.24 -27.92 161.88
CA ALA A 71 16.40 -26.72 161.08
C ALA A 71 17.00 -27.04 159.71
N GLU A 72 17.99 -27.94 159.65
CA GLU A 72 18.60 -28.43 158.40
C GLU A 72 17.60 -29.17 157.51
N VAL A 73 16.73 -30.01 158.10
CA VAL A 73 15.63 -30.68 157.37
C VAL A 73 14.59 -29.67 156.85
N MET A 74 14.34 -28.58 157.56
CA MET A 74 13.46 -27.51 157.06
C MET A 74 14.16 -26.65 155.99
N LEU A 75 15.45 -26.38 156.12
CA LEU A 75 16.25 -25.63 155.14
C LEU A 75 16.31 -26.40 153.82
N THR A 76 16.77 -27.65 153.83
CA THR A 76 16.85 -28.51 152.63
C THR A 76 15.50 -28.71 151.96
N LYS A 77 14.40 -28.86 152.71
CA LYS A 77 13.03 -28.89 152.15
C LYS A 77 12.64 -27.55 151.49
N THR A 78 13.06 -26.42 152.07
CA THR A 78 12.80 -25.09 151.52
C THR A 78 13.63 -24.83 150.27
N GLU A 79 14.89 -25.25 150.26
CA GLU A 79 15.78 -25.18 149.10
C GLU A 79 15.29 -26.05 147.94
N LEU A 80 14.81 -27.26 148.21
CA LEU A 80 14.20 -28.14 147.20
C LEU A 80 12.89 -27.52 146.66
N SER A 81 12.09 -26.89 147.52
CA SER A 81 10.87 -26.18 147.11
C SER A 81 11.19 -24.93 146.26
N LYS A 82 12.22 -24.17 146.64
CA LYS A 82 12.75 -23.03 145.88
C LYS A 82 13.30 -23.49 144.53
N SER A 83 14.11 -24.54 144.49
CA SER A 83 14.65 -25.13 143.26
C SER A 83 13.53 -25.55 142.30
N LYS A 84 12.47 -26.17 142.81
CA LYS A 84 11.29 -26.55 142.01
C LYS A 84 10.51 -25.33 141.50
N LEU A 85 10.41 -24.25 142.28
CA LEU A 85 9.83 -22.98 141.82
C LEU A 85 10.72 -22.28 140.79
N GLU A 86 12.04 -22.28 140.95
CA GLU A 86 12.97 -21.75 139.96
C GLU A 86 12.93 -22.56 138.66
N GLN A 87 12.79 -23.88 138.73
CA GLN A 87 12.55 -24.74 137.57
C GLN A 87 11.24 -24.37 136.87
N LEU A 88 10.11 -24.29 137.59
CA LEU A 88 8.82 -23.89 137.02
C LEU A 88 8.87 -22.49 136.41
N CYS A 89 9.55 -21.54 137.03
CA CYS A 89 9.75 -20.19 136.47
C CYS A 89 10.65 -20.20 135.24
N ARG A 90 11.67 -21.07 135.15
CA ARG A 90 12.49 -21.26 133.94
C ARG A 90 11.69 -21.90 132.82
N GLU A 91 10.89 -22.92 133.13
CA GLU A 91 10.02 -23.63 132.18
C GLU A 91 8.90 -22.72 131.66
N LEU A 92 8.24 -21.94 132.52
CA LEU A 92 7.24 -20.95 132.12
C LEU A 92 7.85 -19.81 131.29
N ASN A 93 9.02 -19.29 131.66
CA ASN A 93 9.70 -18.28 130.84
C ASN A 93 10.18 -18.85 129.49
N LYS A 94 10.59 -20.13 129.45
CA LYS A 94 10.88 -20.83 128.19
C LYS A 94 9.62 -20.96 127.35
N ALA A 95 8.51 -21.44 127.92
CA ALA A 95 7.23 -21.60 127.22
C ALA A 95 6.69 -20.27 126.70
N ASN A 96 6.69 -19.20 127.50
CA ASN A 96 6.28 -17.85 127.07
C ASN A 96 7.18 -17.30 125.96
N LYS A 97 8.49 -17.58 126.00
CA LYS A 97 9.41 -17.22 124.92
C LYS A 97 9.11 -18.01 123.65
N GLU A 98 8.92 -19.33 123.78
CA GLU A 98 8.63 -20.24 122.69
C GLU A 98 7.28 -19.92 122.03
N GLU A 99 6.22 -19.65 122.80
CA GLU A 99 4.93 -19.17 122.29
C GLU A 99 5.06 -17.82 121.58
N LYS A 100 5.86 -16.87 122.11
CA LYS A 100 6.12 -15.59 121.45
C LYS A 100 6.85 -15.79 120.12
N GLU A 101 7.83 -16.69 120.06
CA GLU A 101 8.56 -17.04 118.85
C GLU A 101 7.66 -17.78 117.84
N GLN A 102 6.82 -18.70 118.29
CA GLN A 102 5.81 -19.38 117.47
C GLN A 102 4.75 -18.42 116.92
N ASN A 103 4.21 -17.49 117.73
CA ASN A 103 3.25 -16.49 117.27
C ASN A 103 3.88 -15.48 116.31
N GLN A 104 5.14 -15.06 116.53
CA GLN A 104 5.88 -14.25 115.55
C GLN A 104 6.14 -15.01 114.25
N HIS A 105 6.46 -16.30 114.32
CA HIS A 105 6.64 -17.15 113.15
C HIS A 105 5.32 -17.32 112.38
N ARG A 106 4.21 -17.60 113.09
CA ARG A 106 2.85 -17.71 112.53
C ARG A 106 2.40 -16.42 111.85
N LEU A 107 2.66 -15.25 112.46
CA LEU A 107 2.36 -13.95 111.84
C LEU A 107 3.19 -13.72 110.56
N LYS A 108 4.50 -13.99 110.59
CA LYS A 108 5.37 -13.90 109.41
C LYS A 108 4.93 -14.87 108.30
N LEU A 109 4.53 -16.09 108.65
CA LEU A 109 4.03 -17.08 107.70
C LEU A 109 2.70 -16.64 107.08
N MET A 110 1.76 -16.11 107.87
CA MET A 110 0.49 -15.57 107.36
C MET A 110 0.69 -14.34 106.47
N GLN A 111 1.64 -13.46 106.82
CA GLN A 111 2.03 -12.33 105.97
C GLN A 111 2.66 -12.81 104.66
N LYS A 112 3.52 -13.83 104.70
CA LYS A 112 4.16 -14.42 103.51
C LYS A 112 3.13 -15.08 102.59
N THR A 113 2.24 -15.91 103.12
CA THR A 113 1.20 -16.56 102.29
C THR A 113 0.16 -15.58 101.76
N HIS A 114 -0.18 -14.52 102.50
CA HIS A 114 -0.98 -13.41 101.99
C HIS A 114 -0.27 -12.69 100.84
N GLN A 115 1.03 -12.37 101.00
CA GLN A 115 1.83 -11.72 99.96
C GLN A 115 1.95 -12.59 98.70
N GLU A 116 2.23 -13.88 98.85
CA GLU A 116 2.26 -14.87 97.76
C GLU A 116 0.91 -14.97 97.03
N THR A 117 -0.20 -14.92 97.78
CA THR A 117 -1.55 -14.90 97.21
C THR A 117 -1.80 -13.61 96.41
N VAL A 118 -1.46 -12.45 96.97
CA VAL A 118 -1.59 -11.14 96.31
C VAL A 118 -0.73 -11.06 95.05
N ASP A 119 0.50 -11.55 95.08
CA ASP A 119 1.40 -11.53 93.93
C ASP A 119 1.02 -12.56 92.86
N SER A 120 0.42 -13.70 93.27
CA SER A 120 -0.24 -14.64 92.36
C SER A 120 -1.43 -13.98 91.63
N PHE A 121 -2.30 -13.25 92.34
CA PHE A 121 -3.39 -12.49 91.72
C PHE A 121 -2.88 -11.38 90.79
N LYS A 122 -1.86 -10.60 91.19
CA LYS A 122 -1.23 -9.60 90.31
C LYS A 122 -0.66 -10.23 89.04
N LYS A 123 0.03 -11.36 89.17
CA LYS A 123 0.58 -12.11 88.03
C LYS A 123 -0.53 -12.58 87.09
N SER A 124 -1.58 -13.21 87.61
CA SER A 124 -2.72 -13.68 86.82
C SER A 124 -3.46 -12.52 86.14
N LEU A 125 -3.65 -11.39 86.82
CA LEU A 125 -4.28 -10.19 86.23
C LEU A 125 -3.39 -9.59 85.12
N GLY A 126 -2.07 -9.58 85.30
CA GLY A 126 -1.11 -9.20 84.25
C GLY A 126 -1.14 -10.15 83.04
N GLU A 127 -1.20 -11.47 83.27
CA GLU A 127 -1.35 -12.47 82.21
C GLU A 127 -2.68 -12.30 81.44
N ILE A 128 -3.78 -12.01 82.14
CA ILE A 128 -5.07 -11.67 81.54
C ILE A 128 -4.97 -10.38 80.71
N GLN A 129 -4.32 -9.33 81.24
CA GLN A 129 -4.14 -8.06 80.53
C GLN A 129 -3.31 -8.22 79.25
N VAL A 130 -2.23 -9.02 79.30
CA VAL A 130 -1.43 -9.40 78.12
C VAL A 130 -2.26 -10.22 77.14
N SER A 131 -3.08 -11.16 77.61
CA SER A 131 -3.97 -11.96 76.75
C SER A 131 -5.04 -11.10 76.05
N VAL A 132 -5.65 -10.14 76.77
CA VAL A 132 -6.63 -9.20 76.21
C VAL A 132 -5.99 -8.27 75.19
N GLN A 133 -4.81 -7.71 75.47
CA GLN A 133 -4.09 -6.88 74.50
C GLN A 133 -3.67 -7.70 73.27
N SER A 134 -3.13 -8.90 73.46
CA SER A 134 -2.76 -9.80 72.36
C SER A 134 -3.96 -10.15 71.46
N LYS A 135 -5.14 -10.41 72.04
CA LYS A 135 -6.39 -10.61 71.29
C LYS A 135 -6.84 -9.34 70.57
N LYS A 136 -6.68 -8.16 71.17
CA LYS A 136 -6.97 -6.87 70.51
C LYS A 136 -6.06 -6.64 69.30
N ASP A 137 -4.77 -6.95 69.43
CA ASP A 137 -3.78 -6.84 68.35
C ASP A 137 -4.05 -7.86 67.24
N GLN A 138 -4.46 -9.10 67.59
CA GLN A 138 -4.94 -10.09 66.63
C GLN A 138 -6.21 -9.60 65.89
N ASN A 139 -7.18 -9.03 66.61
CA ASN A 139 -8.40 -8.52 66.00
C ASN A 139 -8.13 -7.33 65.06
N SER A 140 -7.18 -6.45 65.39
CA SER A 140 -6.75 -5.39 64.46
C SER A 140 -6.16 -5.99 63.18
N LYS A 141 -5.27 -6.99 63.30
CA LYS A 141 -4.68 -7.68 62.15
C LYS A 141 -5.71 -8.40 61.28
N ILE A 142 -6.76 -8.98 61.87
CA ILE A 142 -7.87 -9.57 61.11
C ILE A 142 -8.58 -8.48 60.29
N VAL A 143 -8.96 -7.36 60.91
CA VAL A 143 -9.60 -6.22 60.22
C VAL A 143 -8.71 -5.63 59.11
N ASP A 144 -7.39 -5.62 59.28
CA ASP A 144 -6.46 -5.16 58.24
C ASP A 144 -6.28 -6.18 57.10
N VAL A 145 -6.36 -7.49 57.39
CA VAL A 145 -6.43 -8.55 56.38
C VAL A 145 -7.76 -8.52 55.61
N GLU A 146 -8.88 -8.24 56.27
CA GLU A 146 -10.20 -8.07 55.63
C GLU A 146 -10.19 -6.89 54.64
N LYS A 147 -9.63 -5.73 55.03
CA LYS A 147 -9.42 -4.58 54.13
C LYS A 147 -8.52 -4.95 52.95
N LEU A 148 -7.41 -5.64 53.19
CA LEU A 148 -6.50 -6.06 52.13
C LEU A 148 -7.18 -7.03 51.15
N SER A 149 -7.97 -7.97 51.66
CA SER A 149 -8.76 -8.89 50.84
C SER A 149 -9.80 -8.14 50.00
N ALA A 150 -10.53 -7.19 50.57
CA ALA A 150 -11.50 -6.39 49.84
C ALA A 150 -10.83 -5.55 48.73
N ASN A 151 -9.67 -4.94 49.02
CA ASN A 151 -8.88 -4.20 48.04
C ASN A 151 -8.38 -5.10 46.89
N LEU A 152 -7.91 -6.32 47.21
CA LEU A 152 -7.48 -7.31 46.20
C LEU A 152 -8.66 -7.78 45.34
N THR A 153 -9.84 -8.02 45.93
CA THR A 153 -11.06 -8.37 45.19
C THR A 153 -11.52 -7.23 44.27
N SER A 154 -11.48 -5.97 44.72
CA SER A 154 -11.78 -4.81 43.87
C SER A 154 -10.79 -4.69 42.71
N LEU A 155 -9.49 -4.83 43.00
CA LEU A 155 -8.43 -4.74 42.00
C LEU A 155 -8.53 -5.86 40.95
N ALA A 156 -8.87 -7.09 41.36
CA ALA A 156 -9.15 -8.20 40.45
C ALA A 156 -10.34 -7.86 39.53
N GLY A 157 -11.46 -7.40 40.09
CA GLY A 157 -12.63 -6.99 39.30
C GLY A 157 -12.36 -5.83 38.34
N ASP A 158 -11.43 -4.93 38.66
CA ASP A 158 -10.98 -3.86 37.75
C ASP A 158 -10.01 -4.35 36.66
N TYR A 159 -9.28 -5.44 36.88
CA TYR A 159 -8.55 -6.14 35.81
C TYR A 159 -9.49 -6.95 34.92
N ASP A 160 -10.49 -7.62 35.49
CA ASP A 160 -11.50 -8.37 34.71
C ASP A 160 -12.30 -7.46 33.77
N LYS A 161 -12.70 -6.26 34.24
CA LYS A 161 -13.30 -5.21 33.39
C LYS A 161 -12.37 -4.84 32.23
N LYS A 162 -11.13 -4.42 32.53
CA LYS A 162 -10.14 -4.04 31.49
C LYS A 162 -9.88 -5.16 30.49
N LEU A 163 -9.93 -6.42 30.93
CA LEU A 163 -9.74 -7.59 30.08
C LEU A 163 -10.98 -7.85 29.20
N ALA A 164 -12.19 -7.53 29.68
CA ALA A 164 -13.40 -7.51 28.86
C ALA A 164 -13.40 -6.33 27.86
N ASP A 165 -13.04 -5.12 28.30
CA ASP A 165 -12.91 -3.93 27.45
C ASP A 165 -11.90 -4.17 26.31
N LEU A 166 -10.75 -4.79 26.63
CA LEU A 166 -9.75 -5.18 25.63
C LEU A 166 -10.27 -6.25 24.66
N LYS A 167 -11.02 -7.26 25.15
CA LYS A 167 -11.64 -8.27 24.27
C LYS A 167 -12.61 -7.61 23.28
N GLN A 168 -13.50 -6.74 23.76
CA GLN A 168 -14.43 -6.01 22.90
C GLN A 168 -13.65 -5.19 21.85
N LEU A 169 -12.62 -4.45 22.26
CA LEU A 169 -11.77 -3.69 21.33
C LEU A 169 -11.07 -4.57 20.27
N TYR A 170 -10.69 -5.81 20.61
CA TYR A 170 -10.14 -6.76 19.64
C TYR A 170 -11.21 -7.36 18.73
N GLU A 171 -12.43 -7.63 19.22
CA GLU A 171 -13.55 -8.12 18.44
C GLU A 171 -14.07 -7.05 17.46
N ASP A 172 -14.25 -5.81 17.92
CA ASP A 172 -14.61 -4.64 17.12
C ASP A 172 -13.58 -4.43 16.00
N ARG A 173 -12.28 -4.34 16.36
CA ARG A 173 -11.19 -4.19 15.40
C ARG A 173 -11.12 -5.35 14.40
N GLN A 174 -11.42 -6.58 14.82
CA GLN A 174 -11.46 -7.73 13.92
C GLN A 174 -12.65 -7.64 12.96
N SER A 175 -13.80 -7.13 13.42
CA SER A 175 -14.95 -6.83 12.56
C SER A 175 -14.57 -5.81 11.49
N ASP A 176 -14.03 -4.64 11.90
CA ASP A 176 -13.55 -3.58 11.00
C ASP A 176 -12.58 -4.11 9.93
N ILE A 177 -11.62 -4.95 10.33
CA ILE A 177 -10.67 -5.58 9.40
C ILE A 177 -11.39 -6.48 8.40
N THR A 178 -12.38 -7.29 8.81
CA THR A 178 -13.13 -8.14 7.87
C THR A 178 -14.03 -7.36 6.93
N GLU A 179 -14.58 -6.23 7.36
CA GLU A 179 -15.41 -5.36 6.51
C GLU A 179 -14.54 -4.59 5.50
N MET A 180 -13.43 -4.02 5.94
CA MET A 180 -12.44 -3.38 5.07
C MET A 180 -11.84 -4.34 4.03
N THR A 181 -11.58 -5.60 4.41
CA THR A 181 -11.12 -6.63 3.46
C THR A 181 -12.19 -6.93 2.41
N LYS A 182 -13.46 -7.13 2.79
CA LYS A 182 -14.56 -7.36 1.83
C LYS A 182 -14.72 -6.18 0.87
N ALA A 183 -14.74 -4.95 1.39
CA ALA A 183 -14.83 -3.75 0.57
C ALA A 183 -13.67 -3.65 -0.44
N LYS A 184 -12.44 -4.02 -0.04
CA LYS A 184 -11.29 -4.08 -0.96
C LYS A 184 -11.36 -5.23 -1.95
N GLU A 185 -11.90 -6.38 -1.58
CA GLU A 185 -12.15 -7.49 -2.50
C GLU A 185 -13.20 -7.13 -3.57
N GLU A 186 -14.27 -6.42 -3.18
CA GLU A 186 -15.31 -5.91 -4.07
C GLU A 186 -14.80 -4.80 -5.00
N GLU A 187 -14.07 -3.82 -4.48
CA GLU A 187 -13.37 -2.78 -5.27
C GLU A 187 -12.43 -3.41 -6.31
N THR A 188 -11.61 -4.38 -5.89
CA THR A 188 -10.70 -5.10 -6.81
C THR A 188 -11.47 -5.98 -7.78
N LYS A 189 -12.67 -6.47 -7.44
CA LYS A 189 -13.53 -7.20 -8.38
C LYS A 189 -14.06 -6.27 -9.47
N ILE A 190 -14.61 -5.11 -9.11
CA ILE A 190 -15.11 -4.10 -10.05
C ILE A 190 -13.99 -3.69 -11.01
N LEU A 191 -12.80 -3.36 -10.50
CA LEU A 191 -11.65 -2.98 -11.34
C LEU A 191 -11.22 -4.10 -12.32
N ARG A 192 -11.30 -5.38 -11.93
CA ARG A 192 -11.05 -6.52 -12.85
C ARG A 192 -12.13 -6.63 -13.93
N GLU A 193 -13.40 -6.40 -13.58
CA GLU A 193 -14.53 -6.46 -14.52
C GLU A 193 -14.47 -5.29 -15.52
N GLU A 194 -14.14 -4.08 -15.07
CA GLU A 194 -13.90 -2.91 -15.92
C GLU A 194 -12.70 -3.12 -16.86
N LEU A 195 -11.56 -3.60 -16.35
CA LEU A 195 -10.40 -3.93 -17.18
C LEU A 195 -10.73 -5.01 -18.22
N GLY A 196 -11.51 -6.03 -17.85
CA GLY A 196 -11.99 -7.05 -18.78
C GLY A 196 -12.91 -6.48 -19.87
N ALA A 197 -13.82 -5.58 -19.51
CA ALA A 197 -14.70 -4.89 -20.45
C ALA A 197 -13.91 -3.97 -21.42
N MET A 198 -12.95 -3.21 -20.90
CA MET A 198 -12.06 -2.38 -21.72
C MET A 198 -11.21 -3.21 -22.68
N GLN A 199 -10.59 -4.31 -22.20
CA GLN A 199 -9.84 -5.24 -23.06
C GLN A 199 -10.72 -5.87 -24.15
N LYS A 200 -11.98 -6.19 -23.84
CA LYS A 200 -12.96 -6.69 -24.82
C LYS A 200 -13.27 -5.62 -25.87
N ARG A 201 -13.59 -4.38 -25.46
CA ARG A 201 -13.88 -3.29 -26.40
C ARG A 201 -12.69 -2.92 -27.27
N ILE A 202 -11.45 -2.97 -26.75
CA ILE A 202 -10.23 -2.76 -27.53
C ILE A 202 -10.09 -3.81 -28.64
N LYS A 203 -10.38 -5.09 -28.36
CA LYS A 203 -10.38 -6.17 -29.36
C LYS A 203 -11.46 -5.95 -30.41
N GLU A 204 -12.70 -5.65 -30.00
CA GLU A 204 -13.80 -5.34 -30.91
C GLU A 204 -13.46 -4.17 -31.85
N VAL A 205 -12.98 -3.04 -31.32
CA VAL A 205 -12.58 -1.87 -32.12
C VAL A 205 -11.41 -2.20 -33.06
N PHE A 206 -10.48 -3.06 -32.66
CA PHE A 206 -9.39 -3.51 -33.52
C PHE A 206 -9.91 -4.40 -34.67
N GLU A 207 -10.82 -5.33 -34.39
CA GLU A 207 -11.46 -6.21 -35.38
C GLU A 207 -12.36 -5.40 -36.34
N GLU A 208 -13.16 -4.46 -35.83
CA GLU A 208 -13.91 -3.44 -36.60
C GLU A 208 -12.96 -2.67 -37.54
N ASN A 209 -11.84 -2.17 -37.03
CA ASN A 209 -10.89 -1.39 -37.81
C ASN A 209 -10.19 -2.21 -38.91
N VAL A 210 -9.82 -3.45 -38.63
CA VAL A 210 -9.25 -4.39 -39.61
C VAL A 210 -10.28 -4.78 -40.67
N HIS A 211 -11.55 -4.95 -40.30
CA HIS A 211 -12.63 -5.22 -41.23
C HIS A 211 -12.87 -4.04 -42.18
N VAL A 212 -13.04 -2.83 -41.65
CA VAL A 212 -13.28 -1.61 -42.44
C VAL A 212 -12.10 -1.31 -43.38
N LYS A 213 -10.85 -1.48 -42.92
CA LYS A 213 -9.66 -1.35 -43.78
C LYS A 213 -9.66 -2.35 -44.94
N ARG A 214 -10.09 -3.59 -44.71
CA ARG A 214 -10.21 -4.62 -45.76
C ARG A 214 -11.29 -4.26 -46.78
N GLU A 215 -12.45 -3.78 -46.33
CA GLU A 215 -13.52 -3.37 -47.24
C GLU A 215 -13.16 -2.12 -48.05
N LEU A 216 -12.49 -1.14 -47.44
CA LEU A 216 -11.97 0.04 -48.14
C LEU A 216 -11.00 -0.35 -49.26
N LEU A 217 -10.05 -1.25 -48.97
CA LEU A 217 -9.08 -1.74 -49.96
C LEU A 217 -9.78 -2.45 -51.13
N ILE A 218 -10.73 -3.35 -50.85
CA ILE A 218 -11.57 -4.02 -51.86
C ILE A 218 -12.41 -3.00 -52.66
N SER A 219 -12.86 -1.91 -52.04
CA SER A 219 -13.58 -0.83 -52.71
C SER A 219 -12.67 -0.02 -53.63
N GLU A 220 -11.44 0.29 -53.21
CA GLU A 220 -10.45 0.96 -54.06
C GLU A 220 -10.08 0.10 -55.28
N GLU A 221 -9.88 -1.21 -55.11
CA GLU A 221 -9.61 -2.13 -56.21
C GLU A 221 -10.75 -2.14 -57.23
N LYS A 222 -12.00 -2.18 -56.77
CA LYS A 222 -13.20 -2.08 -57.63
C LYS A 222 -13.26 -0.75 -58.38
N VAL A 223 -12.94 0.37 -57.71
CA VAL A 223 -12.93 1.70 -58.35
C VAL A 223 -11.81 1.81 -59.39
N LYS A 224 -10.61 1.29 -59.09
CA LYS A 224 -9.47 1.23 -60.03
C LYS A 224 -9.85 0.41 -61.28
N ALA A 225 -10.38 -0.80 -61.12
CA ALA A 225 -10.82 -1.65 -62.22
C ALA A 225 -11.97 -1.02 -63.05
N ALA A 226 -12.92 -0.34 -62.40
CA ALA A 226 -14.00 0.37 -63.09
C ALA A 226 -13.47 1.57 -63.91
N LEU A 227 -12.49 2.31 -63.39
CA LEU A 227 -11.86 3.44 -64.07
C LEU A 227 -10.97 3.00 -65.23
N GLU A 228 -10.23 1.89 -65.09
CA GLU A 228 -9.50 1.26 -66.20
C GLU A 228 -10.44 0.79 -67.32
N SER A 229 -11.57 0.20 -66.96
CA SER A 229 -12.63 -0.18 -67.90
C SER A 229 -13.23 1.05 -68.60
N GLU A 230 -13.52 2.12 -67.86
CA GLU A 230 -14.04 3.38 -68.41
C GLU A 230 -13.08 3.99 -69.45
N ILE A 231 -11.80 4.13 -69.10
CA ILE A 231 -10.74 4.62 -69.99
C ILE A 231 -10.61 3.73 -71.25
N SER A 232 -10.77 2.42 -71.11
CA SER A 232 -10.77 1.48 -72.25
C SER A 232 -11.98 1.71 -73.17
N THR A 233 -13.18 1.90 -72.60
CA THR A 233 -14.39 2.23 -73.39
C THR A 233 -14.31 3.60 -74.05
N ARG A 234 -13.71 4.61 -73.41
CA ARG A 234 -13.43 5.91 -74.05
C ARG A 234 -12.50 5.77 -75.26
N LYS A 235 -11.36 5.07 -75.09
CA LYS A 235 -10.41 4.84 -76.19
C LYS A 235 -11.06 4.16 -77.40
N THR A 236 -11.87 3.14 -77.17
CA THR A 236 -12.59 2.47 -78.26
C THR A 236 -13.68 3.35 -78.88
N LEU A 237 -14.38 4.18 -78.10
CA LEU A 237 -15.32 5.17 -78.61
C LEU A 237 -14.64 6.25 -79.46
N ASP A 238 -13.49 6.77 -79.02
CA ASP A 238 -12.67 7.74 -79.76
C ASP A 238 -12.14 7.14 -81.07
N GLU A 239 -11.67 5.89 -81.03
CA GLU A 239 -11.31 5.15 -82.23
C GLU A 239 -12.49 5.01 -83.22
N TYR A 240 -13.68 4.66 -82.75
CA TYR A 240 -14.87 4.58 -83.60
C TYR A 240 -15.28 5.96 -84.13
N SER A 241 -15.22 7.00 -83.31
CA SER A 241 -15.44 8.39 -83.72
C SER A 241 -14.50 8.81 -84.86
N GLN A 242 -13.20 8.52 -84.73
CA GLN A 242 -12.22 8.75 -85.80
C GLN A 242 -12.50 7.90 -87.05
N LYS A 243 -12.94 6.65 -86.91
CA LYS A 243 -13.34 5.78 -88.04
C LYS A 243 -14.57 6.36 -88.76
N TYR A 244 -15.57 6.84 -88.03
CA TYR A 244 -16.74 7.52 -88.61
C TYR A 244 -16.38 8.85 -89.28
N ALA A 245 -15.52 9.68 -88.67
CA ALA A 245 -15.05 10.93 -89.27
C ALA A 245 -14.30 10.68 -90.60
N LYS A 246 -13.48 9.62 -90.66
CA LYS A 246 -12.81 9.17 -91.90
C LYS A 246 -13.81 8.66 -92.94
N LEU A 247 -14.84 7.91 -92.54
CA LEU A 247 -15.90 7.47 -93.46
C LEU A 247 -16.72 8.64 -94.02
N LEU A 248 -17.10 9.61 -93.17
CA LEU A 248 -17.82 10.82 -93.59
C LEU A 248 -16.97 11.67 -94.53
N LYS A 249 -15.66 11.83 -94.26
CA LYS A 249 -14.76 12.49 -95.20
C LYS A 249 -14.68 11.75 -96.54
N ASN A 250 -14.40 10.44 -96.52
CA ASN A 250 -14.31 9.65 -97.75
C ASN A 250 -15.61 9.69 -98.57
N LEU A 251 -16.78 9.78 -97.91
CA LEU A 251 -18.08 9.94 -98.56
C LEU A 251 -18.25 11.34 -99.17
N ALA A 252 -17.79 12.39 -98.50
CA ALA A 252 -17.78 13.75 -99.03
C ALA A 252 -16.83 13.89 -100.23
N ASP A 253 -15.59 13.40 -100.10
CA ASP A 253 -14.58 13.33 -101.17
C ASP A 253 -15.12 12.54 -102.39
N SER A 254 -15.86 11.44 -102.15
CA SER A 254 -16.52 10.65 -103.20
C SER A 254 -17.69 11.39 -103.85
N ASN A 255 -18.49 12.16 -103.09
CA ASN A 255 -19.57 12.97 -103.64
C ASN A 255 -19.02 14.12 -104.51
N GLU A 256 -17.95 14.81 -104.07
CA GLU A 256 -17.31 15.84 -104.90
C GLU A 256 -16.76 15.23 -106.20
N SER A 257 -16.18 14.03 -106.13
CA SER A 257 -15.76 13.26 -107.31
C SER A 257 -16.93 12.94 -108.25
N PHE A 258 -18.07 12.48 -107.72
CA PHE A 258 -19.28 12.27 -108.53
C PHE A 258 -19.82 13.57 -109.16
N ASP A 259 -19.87 14.67 -108.42
CA ASP A 259 -20.29 15.97 -108.96
C ASP A 259 -19.28 16.55 -109.96
N LYS A 260 -17.98 16.23 -109.84
CA LYS A 260 -16.97 16.54 -110.85
C LYS A 260 -17.19 15.73 -112.13
N ILE A 261 -17.38 14.41 -112.01
CA ILE A 261 -17.69 13.52 -113.13
C ILE A 261 -18.99 13.95 -113.82
N LYS A 262 -20.01 14.34 -113.06
CA LYS A 262 -21.27 14.88 -113.58
C LYS A 262 -21.07 16.18 -114.37
N ARG A 263 -20.35 17.16 -113.83
CA ARG A 263 -19.99 18.41 -114.54
C ARG A 263 -19.17 18.14 -115.81
N GLU A 264 -18.25 17.17 -115.76
CA GLU A 264 -17.47 16.75 -116.94
C GLU A 264 -18.36 16.05 -117.99
N MET A 265 -19.33 15.23 -117.57
CA MET A 265 -20.30 14.58 -118.44
C MET A 265 -21.28 15.59 -119.07
N GLU A 266 -21.76 16.57 -118.31
CA GLU A 266 -22.60 17.68 -118.81
C GLU A 266 -21.84 18.52 -119.84
N LYS A 267 -20.58 18.85 -119.56
CA LYS A 267 -19.67 19.54 -120.51
C LYS A 267 -19.39 18.71 -121.76
N MET A 268 -19.18 17.40 -121.60
CA MET A 268 -18.98 16.46 -122.72
C MET A 268 -20.24 16.36 -123.59
N ASN A 269 -21.43 16.26 -122.99
CA ASN A 269 -22.72 16.25 -123.69
C ASN A 269 -22.98 17.59 -124.41
N GLY A 270 -22.69 18.72 -123.78
CA GLY A 270 -22.76 20.04 -124.42
C GLY A 270 -21.79 20.19 -125.60
N ASN A 271 -20.61 19.55 -125.55
CA ASN A 271 -19.68 19.48 -126.67
C ASN A 271 -20.15 18.53 -127.77
N LEU A 272 -20.73 17.37 -127.41
CA LEU A 272 -21.34 16.43 -128.37
C LEU A 272 -22.44 17.11 -129.18
N ILE A 273 -23.37 17.80 -128.51
CA ILE A 273 -24.45 18.56 -129.16
C ILE A 273 -23.88 19.63 -130.12
N LYS A 274 -22.82 20.36 -129.72
CA LYS A 274 -22.14 21.32 -130.63
C LYS A 274 -21.60 20.61 -131.87
N VAL A 275 -20.80 19.56 -131.69
CA VAL A 275 -20.21 18.76 -132.78
C VAL A 275 -21.29 18.20 -133.71
N GLU A 276 -22.41 17.71 -133.18
CA GLU A 276 -23.55 17.29 -134.00
C GLU A 276 -24.20 18.44 -134.78
N THR A 277 -24.38 19.62 -134.17
CA THR A 277 -24.96 20.77 -134.89
C THR A 277 -24.02 21.27 -135.96
N ASP A 278 -22.71 21.27 -135.74
CA ASP A 278 -21.72 21.66 -136.75
C ASP A 278 -21.58 20.58 -137.83
N ALA A 279 -21.65 19.30 -137.51
CA ALA A 279 -21.73 18.22 -138.49
C ALA A 279 -23.03 18.30 -139.33
N ARG A 280 -24.15 18.73 -138.74
CA ARG A 280 -25.39 19.06 -139.47
C ARG A 280 -25.22 20.28 -140.38
N LYS A 281 -24.61 21.37 -139.91
CA LYS A 281 -24.29 22.56 -140.74
C LYS A 281 -23.35 22.21 -141.89
N TRP A 282 -22.31 21.42 -141.66
CA TRP A 282 -21.37 21.00 -142.70
C TRP A 282 -22.02 20.04 -143.70
N ARG A 283 -22.86 19.10 -143.25
CA ARG A 283 -23.67 18.28 -144.16
C ARG A 283 -24.59 19.13 -145.04
N ALA A 284 -25.31 20.10 -144.47
CA ALA A 284 -26.15 21.03 -145.24
C ALA A 284 -25.34 21.90 -146.22
N LYS A 285 -24.15 22.40 -145.84
CA LYS A 285 -23.23 23.10 -146.75
C LYS A 285 -22.77 22.20 -147.90
N VAL A 286 -22.47 20.94 -147.63
CA VAL A 286 -22.07 19.95 -148.65
C VAL A 286 -23.25 19.60 -149.56
N GLU A 287 -24.47 19.49 -149.04
CA GLU A 287 -25.69 19.27 -149.83
C GLU A 287 -25.99 20.46 -150.75
N GLU A 288 -25.89 21.70 -150.25
CA GLU A 288 -26.07 22.90 -151.08
C GLU A 288 -24.93 23.07 -152.10
N ALA A 289 -23.67 22.81 -151.72
CA ALA A 289 -22.56 22.80 -152.67
C ALA A 289 -22.76 21.74 -153.77
N ASN A 290 -23.23 20.53 -153.42
CA ASN A 290 -23.61 19.50 -154.39
C ASN A 290 -24.80 19.93 -155.26
N LYS A 291 -25.73 20.72 -154.75
CA LYS A 291 -26.86 21.29 -155.50
C LYS A 291 -26.40 22.37 -156.48
N VAL A 292 -25.48 23.25 -156.08
CA VAL A 292 -24.82 24.21 -156.98
C VAL A 292 -24.00 23.49 -158.05
N ILE A 293 -23.23 22.46 -157.70
CA ILE A 293 -22.46 21.63 -158.65
C ILE A 293 -23.41 20.91 -159.63
N LYS A 294 -24.56 20.40 -159.18
CA LYS A 294 -25.60 19.85 -160.08
C LYS A 294 -26.19 20.90 -161.01
N GLY A 295 -26.43 22.12 -160.52
CA GLY A 295 -26.86 23.27 -161.34
C GLY A 295 -25.84 23.62 -162.43
N LEU A 296 -24.59 23.86 -162.04
CA LEU A 296 -23.49 24.15 -162.98
C LEU A 296 -23.24 23.00 -163.98
N ASN A 297 -23.43 21.75 -163.58
CA ASN A 297 -23.37 20.61 -164.51
C ASN A 297 -24.54 20.58 -165.51
N ALA A 298 -25.75 20.96 -165.08
CA ALA A 298 -26.90 21.11 -165.98
C ALA A 298 -26.69 22.28 -166.96
N GLU A 299 -26.23 23.44 -166.48
CA GLU A 299 -25.89 24.61 -167.28
C GLU A 299 -24.74 24.33 -168.26
N ASN A 300 -23.70 23.59 -167.84
CA ASN A 300 -22.63 23.11 -168.72
C ASN A 300 -23.15 22.12 -169.78
N ALA A 301 -24.09 21.23 -169.42
CA ALA A 301 -24.73 20.34 -170.38
C ALA A 301 -25.65 21.08 -171.37
N GLU A 302 -26.29 22.17 -170.95
CA GLU A 302 -27.08 23.05 -171.82
C GLU A 302 -26.19 23.90 -172.73
N ASN A 303 -25.15 24.52 -172.19
CA ASN A 303 -24.12 25.22 -172.97
C ASN A 303 -23.47 24.28 -174.00
N LYS A 304 -23.16 23.03 -173.65
CA LYS A 304 -22.67 22.03 -174.63
C LYS A 304 -23.67 21.72 -175.75
N LYS A 305 -24.98 21.68 -175.47
CA LYS A 305 -26.02 21.55 -176.51
C LYS A 305 -26.09 22.80 -177.39
N ALA A 306 -26.03 24.00 -176.79
CA ALA A 306 -26.04 25.26 -177.52
C ALA A 306 -24.79 25.43 -178.40
N LEU A 307 -23.62 25.03 -177.90
CA LEU A 307 -22.35 25.05 -178.62
C LEU A 307 -22.39 24.03 -179.78
N ALA A 308 -22.83 22.79 -179.55
CA ALA A 308 -23.03 21.82 -180.64
C ALA A 308 -24.07 22.27 -181.69
N LEU A 309 -25.08 23.06 -181.29
CA LEU A 309 -26.03 23.68 -182.21
C LEU A 309 -25.36 24.82 -183.02
N LYS A 310 -24.48 25.60 -182.39
CA LYS A 310 -23.66 26.62 -183.06
C LYS A 310 -22.63 26.00 -184.00
N ASP A 311 -21.99 24.89 -183.63
CA ASP A 311 -21.10 24.13 -184.50
C ASP A 311 -21.86 23.57 -185.71
N ARG A 312 -23.10 23.12 -185.53
CA ARG A 312 -23.98 22.72 -186.65
C ARG A 312 -24.35 23.90 -187.55
N GLN A 313 -24.62 25.08 -186.99
CA GLN A 313 -24.83 26.31 -187.78
C GLN A 313 -23.55 26.74 -188.52
N LEU A 314 -22.38 26.63 -187.89
CA LEU A 314 -21.09 26.89 -188.51
C LEU A 314 -20.78 25.89 -189.64
N ALA A 315 -21.05 24.60 -189.45
CA ALA A 315 -20.90 23.59 -190.50
C ALA A 315 -21.83 23.87 -191.70
N GLN A 316 -23.07 24.30 -191.45
CA GLN A 316 -24.00 24.72 -192.51
C GLN A 316 -23.53 26.00 -193.24
N LEU A 317 -22.96 26.96 -192.51
CA LEU A 317 -22.36 28.16 -193.09
C LEU A 317 -21.08 27.85 -193.87
N GLN A 318 -20.23 26.94 -193.38
CA GLN A 318 -19.02 26.48 -194.09
C GLN A 318 -19.38 25.74 -195.37
N GLU A 319 -20.43 24.90 -195.37
CA GLU A 319 -20.97 24.23 -196.55
C GLU A 319 -21.53 25.24 -197.58
N LEU A 320 -22.19 26.32 -197.11
CA LEU A 320 -22.63 27.45 -197.94
C LEU A 320 -21.46 28.24 -198.53
N CYS A 321 -20.46 28.58 -197.71
CA CYS A 321 -19.25 29.28 -198.16
C CYS A 321 -18.44 28.43 -199.16
N ARG A 322 -18.36 27.10 -198.97
CA ARG A 322 -17.74 26.19 -199.95
C ARG A 322 -18.48 26.18 -201.28
N LYS A 323 -19.81 26.31 -201.27
CA LYS A 323 -20.63 26.40 -202.48
C LYS A 323 -20.47 27.76 -203.19
N LEU A 324 -20.41 28.87 -202.45
CA LEU A 324 -20.09 30.19 -203.02
C LEU A 324 -18.66 30.26 -203.57
N GLN A 325 -17.65 29.79 -202.83
CA GLN A 325 -16.25 29.80 -203.29
C GLN A 325 -16.06 28.98 -204.58
N LYS A 326 -16.81 27.87 -204.74
CA LYS A 326 -16.78 27.05 -205.96
C LYS A 326 -17.48 27.69 -207.17
N GLN A 327 -18.14 28.83 -206.99
CA GLN A 327 -18.74 29.62 -208.08
C GLN A 327 -17.93 30.88 -208.43
N ASN A 328 -16.92 31.24 -207.62
CA ASN A 328 -16.11 32.44 -207.81
C ASN A 328 -14.60 32.16 -207.94
N SER A 329 -14.22 30.92 -208.30
CA SER A 329 -12.85 30.54 -208.64
C SER A 329 -12.45 31.10 -210.02
N GLY A 330 -12.29 32.42 -210.08
CA GLY A 330 -12.05 33.19 -211.32
C GLY A 330 -10.95 34.26 -211.22
N SER A 331 -10.26 34.37 -210.09
CA SER A 331 -8.98 35.10 -209.93
C SER A 331 -8.23 34.61 -208.68
N ALA A 332 -6.92 34.87 -208.65
CA ALA A 332 -5.89 34.52 -207.65
C ALA A 332 -6.34 34.40 -206.16
N ALA A 333 -5.92 33.40 -205.37
CA ALA A 333 -4.54 32.93 -205.04
C ALA A 333 -3.75 33.99 -204.24
N ASP A 334 -3.55 33.83 -202.92
CA ASP A 334 -2.62 32.93 -202.19
C ASP A 334 -1.20 33.52 -201.99
N ILE A 335 -1.02 34.26 -200.89
CA ILE A 335 0.24 34.53 -200.14
C ILE A 335 -0.21 34.73 -198.67
N GLN A 336 0.12 33.95 -197.64
CA GLN A 336 1.34 33.33 -197.08
C GLN A 336 2.19 34.21 -196.14
N GLY A 337 2.64 33.59 -195.03
CA GLY A 337 3.66 34.09 -194.09
C GLY A 337 3.13 34.51 -192.71
N SER A 338 3.82 34.24 -191.58
CA SER A 338 4.96 33.33 -191.33
C SER A 338 5.16 33.11 -189.82
N ASP A 339 5.74 31.98 -189.42
CA ASP A 339 5.99 31.61 -188.00
C ASP A 339 6.97 32.53 -187.24
N SER A 340 6.84 32.52 -185.90
CA SER A 340 7.97 32.58 -184.98
C SER A 340 7.65 31.80 -183.69
N SER A 341 8.68 31.29 -183.00
CA SER A 341 8.57 30.17 -182.05
C SER A 341 9.49 30.32 -180.80
N LYS A 342 9.53 29.27 -179.93
CA LYS A 342 10.37 29.09 -178.70
C LYS A 342 9.67 29.59 -177.42
N ALA A 343 9.31 28.71 -176.45
CA ALA A 343 10.09 28.05 -175.37
C ALA A 343 10.61 29.04 -174.29
N GLU A 344 10.77 28.76 -172.99
CA GLU A 344 10.81 27.53 -172.14
C GLU A 344 10.35 27.94 -170.69
N ALA A 345 9.56 27.18 -169.92
CA ALA A 345 9.90 26.09 -168.96
C ALA A 345 10.40 26.48 -167.54
N LYS A 346 9.94 25.71 -166.51
CA LYS A 346 10.34 25.65 -165.06
C LYS A 346 10.04 26.88 -164.16
N VAL A 347 9.53 26.86 -162.90
CA VAL A 347 9.27 25.90 -161.76
C VAL A 347 10.14 26.21 -160.52
N GLU A 348 9.59 25.93 -159.32
CA GLU A 348 10.17 26.12 -157.94
C GLU A 348 10.34 27.59 -157.50
N SER A 349 10.39 27.98 -156.21
CA SER A 349 10.38 27.27 -154.90
C SER A 349 9.60 28.15 -153.87
N ASN A 350 8.85 27.63 -152.88
CA ASN A 350 9.22 26.98 -151.59
C ASN A 350 9.64 27.94 -150.45
N GLU A 351 9.48 27.51 -149.18
CA GLU A 351 9.82 28.19 -147.90
C GLU A 351 9.00 29.46 -147.56
N SER A 352 8.80 29.86 -146.28
CA SER A 352 8.83 29.22 -144.94
C SER A 352 7.99 30.14 -143.99
N SER A 353 7.86 30.05 -142.65
CA SER A 353 8.39 29.23 -141.52
C SER A 353 7.35 29.36 -140.35
N MET A 354 7.16 28.47 -139.35
CA MET A 354 7.93 28.27 -138.09
C MET A 354 8.60 29.54 -137.50
N LYS A 355 8.59 29.87 -136.20
CA LYS A 355 8.60 29.16 -134.89
C LYS A 355 8.10 30.18 -133.82
N SER A 356 8.02 29.99 -132.50
CA SER A 356 8.27 28.91 -131.49
C SER A 356 7.35 29.24 -130.28
N GLY A 357 6.84 28.32 -129.47
CA GLY A 357 7.57 27.49 -128.49
C GLY A 357 7.79 28.29 -127.19
N ASP A 358 7.70 27.78 -125.96
CA ASP A 358 7.30 26.51 -125.36
C ASP A 358 7.36 26.74 -123.82
N ASN A 359 6.83 25.80 -123.03
CA ASN A 359 6.90 25.70 -121.56
C ASN A 359 8.36 25.70 -120.98
N PRO A 360 8.63 25.77 -119.64
CA PRO A 360 7.74 25.37 -118.52
C PRO A 360 7.76 26.19 -117.19
N ASN A 361 6.91 25.71 -116.26
CA ASN A 361 7.02 25.63 -114.77
C ASN A 361 8.45 25.32 -114.23
N PRO A 362 8.76 25.33 -112.90
CA PRO A 362 7.90 25.53 -111.72
C PRO A 362 8.51 26.42 -110.58
N GLU A 363 7.81 26.57 -109.44
CA GLU A 363 8.27 26.04 -108.12
C GLU A 363 7.23 26.21 -106.98
N THR A 364 7.37 25.38 -105.93
CA THR A 364 6.59 25.36 -104.67
C THR A 364 7.27 26.21 -103.58
N SER A 365 6.69 26.58 -102.43
CA SER A 365 6.29 25.66 -101.34
C SER A 365 5.76 26.41 -100.09
N LYS A 366 4.90 25.73 -99.30
CA LYS A 366 4.78 25.80 -97.81
C LYS A 366 4.25 27.10 -97.16
N GLU A 367 3.37 27.07 -96.14
CA GLU A 367 3.42 26.46 -94.78
C GLU A 367 4.49 27.12 -93.88
N ALA A 368 4.22 27.50 -92.62
CA ALA A 368 2.95 27.63 -91.89
C ALA A 368 3.13 28.61 -90.70
N ASP A 369 2.02 29.04 -90.09
CA ASP A 369 1.99 29.88 -88.89
C ASP A 369 2.14 29.05 -87.60
N SER A 370 2.86 29.56 -86.60
CA SER A 370 2.86 29.06 -85.21
C SER A 370 3.67 29.94 -84.25
N SER A 371 2.97 30.65 -83.37
CA SER A 371 3.43 31.15 -82.06
C SER A 371 2.78 30.26 -80.97
N GLU A 372 3.50 29.70 -79.99
CA GLU A 372 4.22 30.27 -78.82
C GLU A 372 3.40 29.99 -77.53
N ILE A 373 3.97 30.24 -76.33
CA ILE A 373 3.45 29.92 -74.98
C ILE A 373 3.54 28.40 -74.66
N GLU A 374 4.53 27.86 -73.92
CA GLU A 374 5.10 28.17 -72.58
C GLU A 374 4.43 27.37 -71.44
N ASN A 375 5.16 26.41 -70.85
CA ASN A 375 5.50 26.42 -69.41
C ASN A 375 6.50 25.32 -68.99
N GLN A 376 7.11 25.49 -67.81
CA GLN A 376 8.07 24.56 -67.19
C GLN A 376 7.43 23.68 -66.10
N PRO A 377 8.00 22.50 -65.79
CA PRO A 377 7.91 21.89 -64.47
C PRO A 377 9.09 22.33 -63.59
N SER A 378 8.82 22.72 -62.34
CA SER A 378 9.83 23.10 -61.34
C SER A 378 10.09 22.01 -60.30
N THR A 379 11.23 22.16 -59.60
CA THR A 379 11.85 21.23 -58.64
C THR A 379 11.07 21.05 -57.32
N SER A 380 11.51 20.06 -56.52
CA SER A 380 11.18 19.79 -55.10
C SER A 380 9.89 18.98 -54.85
N GLN A 381 9.81 18.12 -53.83
CA GLN A 381 10.72 17.88 -52.69
C GLN A 381 10.62 16.42 -52.17
N GLU A 382 11.74 15.77 -51.82
CA GLU A 382 11.76 14.52 -51.03
C GLU A 382 12.12 14.84 -49.57
N TYR A 383 11.25 14.48 -48.62
CA TYR A 383 11.59 14.47 -47.19
C TYR A 383 10.84 13.37 -46.42
N GLU A 384 11.52 12.87 -45.38
CA GLU A 384 10.99 12.10 -44.24
C GLU A 384 10.25 10.78 -44.50
N SER A 385 11.04 9.70 -44.52
CA SER A 385 10.58 8.34 -44.16
C SER A 385 11.70 7.55 -43.50
N LYS A 386 12.03 7.89 -42.23
CA LYS A 386 13.03 7.17 -41.41
C LYS A 386 13.04 7.53 -39.91
N ASN A 387 11.92 7.36 -39.19
CA ASN A 387 11.97 7.37 -37.71
C ASN A 387 10.88 6.53 -37.00
N ILE A 388 10.83 5.22 -37.27
CA ILE A 388 10.02 4.25 -36.49
C ILE A 388 10.88 3.02 -36.16
N ALA A 389 11.86 3.20 -35.27
CA ALA A 389 12.77 2.13 -34.83
C ALA A 389 13.36 2.34 -33.41
N ALA A 390 12.74 3.17 -32.57
CA ALA A 390 13.37 3.72 -31.35
C ALA A 390 12.48 3.72 -30.08
N VAL A 391 11.36 2.99 -30.04
CA VAL A 391 10.36 3.06 -28.93
C VAL A 391 9.95 1.66 -28.41
N LEU A 392 10.86 0.67 -28.48
CA LEU A 392 10.59 -0.71 -28.04
C LEU A 392 11.81 -1.38 -27.36
N ASN A 393 12.62 -0.63 -26.57
CA ASN A 393 13.78 -1.23 -25.88
C ASN A 393 14.28 -0.47 -24.63
N THR A 394 13.39 0.18 -23.87
CA THR A 394 13.77 0.95 -22.66
C THR A 394 12.82 0.76 -21.47
N GLU A 395 12.27 -0.44 -21.26
CA GLU A 395 11.40 -0.69 -20.09
C GLU A 395 11.45 -2.14 -19.54
N THR A 396 12.60 -2.82 -19.68
CA THR A 396 12.86 -4.13 -19.06
C THR A 396 14.29 -4.23 -18.51
N ASN A 397 14.53 -3.63 -17.33
CA ASN A 397 15.60 -3.95 -16.38
C ASN A 397 15.57 -2.92 -15.23
N GLY A 398 14.95 -3.26 -14.09
CA GLY A 398 14.76 -2.28 -13.02
C GLY A 398 14.19 -2.75 -11.68
N GLU A 399 13.94 -4.03 -11.47
CA GLU A 399 13.37 -4.50 -10.19
C GLU A 399 13.79 -5.95 -9.87
N GLU A 400 15.01 -6.12 -9.34
CA GLU A 400 15.39 -7.36 -8.65
C GLU A 400 16.07 -7.05 -7.29
N ASN A 401 15.55 -7.71 -6.26
CA ASN A 401 16.30 -8.17 -5.09
C ASN A 401 16.99 -7.11 -4.20
N ASN A 402 16.19 -6.35 -3.45
CA ASN A 402 16.60 -5.84 -2.13
C ASN A 402 15.57 -6.18 -1.04
N SER A 403 15.75 -7.32 -0.37
CA SER A 403 14.99 -7.70 0.82
C SER A 403 15.90 -8.44 1.80
N SER A 404 16.66 -7.65 2.57
CA SER A 404 17.42 -8.17 3.72
C SER A 404 16.49 -8.39 4.93
N ALA A 405 16.92 -9.31 5.79
CA ALA A 405 16.46 -9.64 7.15
C ALA A 405 15.37 -8.77 7.83
N VAL A 406 14.32 -9.44 8.32
CA VAL A 406 13.87 -9.45 9.73
C VAL A 406 13.39 -10.87 10.05
#